data_AF-A0A1L8ENT4-F1
#
_entry.id   AF-A0A1L8ENT4-F1
#
_cell.length_a   1.000
_cell.length_b   1.000
_cell.length_c   1.000
_cell.angle_alpha   90.00
_cell.angle_beta   90.00
_cell.angle_gamma   90.00
#
_symmetry.space_group_name_H-M   'P 1'
#
loop_
_entity.id
_entity.type
_entity.pdbx_description
1 polymer ?
#
loop_
_entity_poly.entity_id
_entity_poly.type
_entity_poly.pdbx_seq_one_letter_code
_entity_poly.pdbx_strand_id
1 'polypeptide(L)'
;MVGIVPKKKSKGVDFCGDDEHYYIIRSDLNCYLRSSDFQNGDNLCIFTLHPSCRDGDHYLAHEDGYFYIIKGSSYRQVTSLNTDEDATVYSLHPNCQGGDHYLSASNYYYIIYQSRGVYRRTKNMNNNEDSDEFNLSADYKNGLYYFGMEGYCYFVKPHKKWGIHYYQCSNFKENQILSYSFHPSVINFLPGGLAITKGPSFCRWECIKNICNHSDNVITWTKQNTMRVGYEKEKMSSIEHKWTIALDDSMESIGLTTFIAKAQFSLKTEYGGSSVNTDRENWDQATEVEETIAATLQPQQCLYIWQYKLGLGSESVLHCHYTTITDEPIPPTRKPLPST
;
A
#
# COMPACT_ATOMS: atom_id res chain seq x y z
N MET A 1 -3.98 9.52 -14.47
CA MET A 1 -4.95 9.12 -13.44
C MET A 1 -4.22 8.21 -12.48
N VAL A 2 -4.26 8.49 -11.17
CA VAL A 2 -3.61 7.63 -10.19
C VAL A 2 -4.37 6.31 -10.09
N GLY A 3 -3.65 5.20 -10.00
CA GLY A 3 -4.24 3.88 -9.88
C GLY A 3 -3.66 3.08 -8.72
N ILE A 4 -4.30 1.94 -8.46
CA ILE A 4 -3.74 0.90 -7.58
C ILE A 4 -2.59 0.20 -8.29
N VAL A 5 -1.56 -0.14 -7.51
CA VAL A 5 -0.42 -0.92 -8.01
C VAL A 5 -0.93 -2.31 -8.39
N PRO A 6 -0.72 -2.81 -9.62
CA PRO A 6 -1.12 -4.15 -10.03
C PRO A 6 -0.26 -5.22 -9.31
N LYS A 7 -0.82 -6.41 -9.07
CA LYS A 7 -0.14 -7.57 -8.45
C LYS A 7 1.30 -7.77 -8.93
N LYS A 8 1.53 -7.74 -10.25
CA LYS A 8 2.86 -7.91 -10.86
C LYS A 8 3.93 -6.90 -10.40
N LYS A 9 3.52 -5.77 -9.81
CA LYS A 9 4.38 -4.72 -9.26
C LYS A 9 4.26 -4.60 -7.73
N SER A 10 3.40 -5.39 -7.08
CA SER A 10 3.13 -5.40 -5.64
C SER A 10 3.32 -6.80 -5.08
N LYS A 11 4.59 -7.22 -4.95
CA LYS A 11 4.93 -8.48 -4.30
C LYS A 11 4.39 -8.51 -2.87
N GLY A 12 3.91 -9.67 -2.43
CA GLY A 12 3.31 -9.84 -1.10
C GLY A 12 1.91 -9.23 -0.93
N VAL A 13 1.31 -8.69 -2.00
CA VAL A 13 -0.08 -8.19 -1.98
C VAL A 13 -0.98 -9.12 -2.78
N ASP A 14 -2.05 -9.60 -2.17
CA ASP A 14 -3.07 -10.43 -2.82
C ASP A 14 -4.45 -10.20 -2.22
N PHE A 15 -5.46 -10.66 -2.95
CA PHE A 15 -6.84 -10.70 -2.49
C PHE A 15 -7.25 -12.16 -2.41
N CYS A 16 -8.03 -12.51 -1.40
CA CYS A 16 -8.64 -13.83 -1.31
C CYS A 16 -9.95 -13.76 -0.51
N GLY A 17 -10.69 -14.85 -0.46
CA GLY A 17 -11.93 -14.95 0.29
C GLY A 17 -12.24 -16.39 0.64
N ASP A 18 -12.91 -16.59 1.77
CA ASP A 18 -13.59 -17.83 2.12
C ASP A 18 -15.10 -17.61 1.96
N ASP A 19 -15.94 -18.44 2.58
CA ASP A 19 -17.40 -18.32 2.47
C ASP A 19 -17.99 -17.16 3.29
N GLU A 20 -17.23 -16.54 4.18
CA GLU A 20 -17.73 -15.52 5.11
C GLU A 20 -17.01 -14.18 4.97
N HIS A 21 -15.77 -14.18 4.51
CA HIS A 21 -14.88 -13.03 4.59
C HIS A 21 -14.08 -12.82 3.31
N TYR A 22 -13.88 -11.54 3.03
CA TYR A 22 -12.91 -11.04 2.08
C TYR A 22 -11.61 -10.69 2.79
N TYR A 23 -10.49 -10.94 2.12
CA TYR A 23 -9.16 -10.65 2.62
C TYR A 23 -8.35 -9.83 1.62
N ILE A 24 -7.57 -8.88 2.12
CA ILE A 24 -6.46 -8.26 1.41
C ILE A 24 -5.20 -8.55 2.22
N ILE A 25 -4.26 -9.28 1.62
CA ILE A 25 -2.97 -9.55 2.22
C ILE A 25 -2.02 -8.42 1.85
N ARG A 26 -1.30 -7.87 2.84
CA ARG A 26 -0.20 -6.91 2.68
C ARG A 26 1.01 -7.47 3.41
N SER A 27 1.56 -8.55 2.88
CA SER A 27 2.76 -9.17 3.44
C SER A 27 3.97 -8.25 3.38
N ASP A 28 3.99 -7.28 2.47
CA ASP A 28 4.98 -6.20 2.45
C ASP A 28 4.89 -5.29 3.69
N LEU A 29 3.72 -5.26 4.34
CA LEU A 29 3.49 -4.59 5.63
C LEU A 29 3.34 -5.59 6.79
N ASN A 30 3.60 -6.89 6.58
CA ASN A 30 3.43 -7.96 7.56
C ASN A 30 2.02 -8.09 8.15
N CYS A 31 0.98 -7.66 7.43
CA CYS A 31 -0.39 -7.70 7.93
C CYS A 31 -1.39 -8.09 6.84
N TYR A 32 -2.63 -8.32 7.24
CA TYR A 32 -3.74 -8.49 6.31
C TYR A 32 -5.02 -7.87 6.88
N LEU A 33 -5.89 -7.44 5.97
CA LEU A 33 -7.23 -6.94 6.26
C LEU A 33 -8.23 -8.06 6.01
N ARG A 34 -9.13 -8.29 6.95
CA ARG A 34 -10.35 -9.10 6.84
C ARG A 34 -11.56 -8.18 6.82
N SER A 35 -12.56 -8.50 6.01
CA SER A 35 -13.80 -7.73 5.85
C SER A 35 -14.96 -8.68 5.59
N SER A 36 -16.17 -8.39 6.08
CA SER A 36 -17.36 -9.15 5.64
C SER A 36 -17.92 -8.59 4.32
N ASP A 37 -17.66 -7.31 4.02
CA ASP A 37 -18.06 -6.70 2.75
C ASP A 37 -17.16 -5.52 2.37
N PHE A 38 -16.46 -5.64 1.23
CA PHE A 38 -15.63 -4.56 0.72
C PHE A 38 -16.41 -3.36 0.15
N GLN A 39 -17.66 -3.54 -0.26
CA GLN A 39 -18.49 -2.47 -0.80
C GLN A 39 -18.94 -1.49 0.28
N ASN A 40 -19.47 -2.02 1.38
CA ASN A 40 -19.92 -1.21 2.52
C ASN A 40 -18.78 -0.90 3.52
N GLY A 41 -17.68 -1.65 3.43
CA GLY A 41 -16.54 -1.51 4.33
C GLY A 41 -16.90 -1.95 5.74
N ASP A 42 -17.52 -3.12 5.84
CA ASP A 42 -18.07 -3.69 7.07
C ASP A 42 -17.06 -4.67 7.70
N ASN A 43 -16.96 -4.60 9.04
CA ASN A 43 -16.09 -5.47 9.84
C ASN A 43 -14.62 -5.49 9.37
N LEU A 44 -14.06 -4.31 9.09
CA LEU A 44 -12.68 -4.15 8.65
C LEU A 44 -11.71 -4.42 9.81
N CYS A 45 -11.25 -5.65 9.94
CA CYS A 45 -10.31 -6.08 10.97
C CYS A 45 -8.92 -6.30 10.38
N ILE A 46 -7.88 -5.73 10.99
CA ILE A 46 -6.50 -5.87 10.53
C ILE A 46 -5.73 -6.71 11.53
N PHE A 47 -5.06 -7.73 11.02
CA PHE A 47 -4.30 -8.70 11.80
C PHE A 47 -2.86 -8.77 11.32
N THR A 48 -1.94 -9.09 12.23
CA THR A 48 -0.55 -9.38 11.88
C THR A 48 -0.43 -10.75 11.23
N LEU A 49 0.42 -10.88 10.22
CA LEU A 49 0.81 -12.17 9.67
C LEU A 49 1.84 -12.83 10.58
N HIS A 50 1.66 -14.12 10.85
CA HIS A 50 2.69 -14.94 11.49
C HIS A 50 3.98 -14.88 10.66
N PRO A 51 5.19 -14.83 11.26
CA PRO A 51 6.44 -14.77 10.52
C PRO A 51 6.59 -15.82 9.41
N SER A 52 6.12 -17.05 9.63
CA SER A 52 6.16 -18.14 8.65
C SER A 52 5.14 -18.01 7.52
N CYS A 53 4.14 -17.13 7.68
CA CYS A 53 3.12 -16.81 6.68
C CYS A 53 3.46 -15.54 5.88
N ARG A 54 4.64 -14.96 6.06
CA ARG A 54 5.11 -13.78 5.32
C ARG A 54 5.87 -14.18 4.06
N ASP A 55 6.02 -13.22 3.15
CA ASP A 55 6.82 -13.29 1.92
C ASP A 55 6.43 -14.42 0.98
N GLY A 56 5.14 -14.78 0.96
CA GLY A 56 4.53 -15.56 -0.11
C GLY A 56 4.48 -14.77 -1.42
N ASP A 57 4.69 -15.48 -2.52
CA ASP A 57 4.51 -14.96 -3.88
C ASP A 57 3.02 -14.75 -4.17
N HIS A 58 2.17 -15.67 -3.69
CA HIS A 58 0.70 -15.57 -3.77
C HIS A 58 0.03 -16.07 -2.50
N TYR A 59 -1.17 -15.54 -2.25
CA TYR A 59 -2.06 -15.97 -1.18
C TYR A 59 -3.45 -16.26 -1.73
N LEU A 60 -4.05 -17.35 -1.29
CA LEU A 60 -5.45 -17.66 -1.54
C LEU A 60 -6.08 -18.35 -0.34
N ALA A 61 -7.39 -18.25 -0.22
CA ALA A 61 -8.21 -19.00 0.72
C ALA A 61 -9.08 -19.96 -0.08
N HIS A 62 -9.50 -21.06 0.55
CA HIS A 62 -10.35 -22.08 -0.06
C HIS A 62 -11.50 -22.43 0.89
N GLU A 63 -12.60 -22.91 0.34
CA GLU A 63 -13.80 -23.36 1.06
C GLU A 63 -13.57 -24.54 2.02
N ASP A 64 -12.34 -25.08 2.09
CA ASP A 64 -11.96 -26.12 3.05
C ASP A 64 -11.50 -25.53 4.40
N GLY A 65 -11.52 -24.21 4.55
CA GLY A 65 -11.09 -23.49 5.74
C GLY A 65 -9.59 -23.21 5.80
N TYR A 66 -8.83 -23.51 4.74
CA TYR A 66 -7.39 -23.26 4.70
C TYR A 66 -7.01 -22.05 3.84
N PHE A 67 -5.94 -21.40 4.27
CA PHE A 67 -5.14 -20.48 3.47
C PHE A 67 -3.97 -21.22 2.85
N TYR A 68 -3.64 -20.81 1.63
CA TYR A 68 -2.54 -21.35 0.84
C TYR A 68 -1.59 -20.22 0.50
N ILE A 69 -0.33 -20.39 0.89
CA ILE A 69 0.75 -19.42 0.71
C ILE A 69 1.74 -20.03 -0.26
N ILE A 70 1.74 -19.54 -1.50
CA ILE A 70 2.59 -20.05 -2.56
C ILE A 70 3.95 -19.34 -2.49
N LYS A 71 5.03 -20.13 -2.57
CA LYS A 71 6.40 -19.62 -2.63
C LYS A 71 7.23 -20.48 -3.56
N GLY A 72 7.61 -19.92 -4.70
CA GLY A 72 8.30 -20.62 -5.77
C GLY A 72 7.51 -21.84 -6.26
N SER A 73 8.10 -23.02 -6.13
CA SER A 73 7.54 -24.30 -6.58
C SER A 73 6.80 -25.07 -5.48
N SER A 74 6.44 -24.41 -4.38
CA SER A 74 5.79 -25.03 -3.22
C SER A 74 4.69 -24.14 -2.67
N TYR A 75 3.81 -24.72 -1.87
CA TYR A 75 2.85 -23.95 -1.08
C TYR A 75 2.78 -24.48 0.34
N ARG A 76 2.55 -23.54 1.27
CA ARG A 76 2.22 -23.80 2.65
C ARG A 76 0.71 -23.68 2.81
N GLN A 77 0.10 -24.64 3.50
CA GLN A 77 -1.31 -24.65 3.87
C GLN A 77 -1.41 -24.38 5.38
N VAL A 78 -2.28 -23.48 5.81
CA VAL A 78 -2.54 -23.14 7.23
C VAL A 78 -4.02 -22.84 7.45
N THR A 79 -4.55 -23.08 8.64
CA THR A 79 -5.93 -22.66 9.01
C THR A 79 -5.99 -21.20 9.47
N SER A 80 -4.84 -20.63 9.87
CA SER A 80 -4.74 -19.23 10.29
C SER A 80 -3.43 -18.58 9.84
N LEU A 81 -3.55 -17.43 9.17
CA LEU A 81 -2.41 -16.62 8.72
C LEU A 81 -1.66 -15.92 9.88
N ASN A 82 -2.29 -15.82 11.05
CA ASN A 82 -1.81 -15.12 12.23
C ASN A 82 -1.13 -16.06 13.24
N THR A 83 -1.41 -17.36 13.21
CA THR A 83 -0.79 -18.36 14.11
C THR A 83 0.03 -19.43 13.41
N ASP A 84 -0.02 -19.55 12.07
CA ASP A 84 0.60 -20.65 11.30
C ASP A 84 0.10 -22.03 11.76
N GLU A 85 -1.15 -22.08 12.18
CA GLU A 85 -1.80 -23.28 12.71
C GLU A 85 -2.04 -24.31 11.59
N ASP A 86 -1.91 -25.59 11.95
CA ASP A 86 -2.02 -26.75 11.05
C ASP A 86 -1.09 -26.71 9.83
N ALA A 87 0.03 -26.00 9.95
CA ALA A 87 0.96 -25.77 8.87
C ALA A 87 1.46 -27.08 8.22
N THR A 88 1.16 -27.23 6.93
CA THR A 88 1.73 -28.29 6.09
C THR A 88 2.28 -27.71 4.80
N VAL A 89 3.41 -28.22 4.32
CA VAL A 89 4.05 -27.76 3.08
C VAL A 89 3.98 -28.86 2.02
N TYR A 90 3.56 -28.47 0.83
CA TYR A 90 3.44 -29.35 -0.33
C TYR A 90 4.22 -28.78 -1.51
N SER A 91 4.67 -29.65 -2.40
CA SER A 91 5.17 -29.22 -3.70
C SER A 91 4.00 -28.86 -4.61
N LEU A 92 4.17 -27.83 -5.43
CA LEU A 92 3.25 -27.56 -6.54
C LEU A 92 3.58 -28.52 -7.69
N HIS A 93 2.55 -29.09 -8.31
CA HIS A 93 2.69 -29.78 -9.57
C HIS A 93 3.32 -28.83 -10.61
N PRO A 94 4.23 -29.28 -11.51
CA PRO A 94 4.86 -28.40 -12.51
C PRO A 94 3.87 -27.56 -13.34
N ASN A 95 2.72 -28.12 -13.70
CA ASN A 95 1.66 -27.41 -14.45
C ASN A 95 0.90 -26.35 -13.63
N CYS A 96 1.09 -26.34 -12.30
CA CYS A 96 0.46 -25.41 -11.36
C CYS A 96 1.43 -24.30 -10.91
N GLN A 97 2.64 -24.23 -11.48
CA GLN A 97 3.65 -23.24 -11.14
C GLN A 97 3.64 -22.06 -12.12
N GLY A 98 4.13 -20.90 -11.67
CA GLY A 98 4.36 -19.73 -12.52
C GLY A 98 3.09 -18.99 -12.97
N GLY A 99 1.99 -19.14 -12.24
CA GLY A 99 0.80 -18.32 -12.44
C GLY A 99 1.05 -16.85 -12.09
N ASP A 100 0.38 -15.94 -12.79
CA ASP A 100 0.36 -14.51 -12.44
C ASP A 100 -0.57 -14.24 -11.25
N HIS A 101 -1.62 -15.06 -11.09
CA HIS A 101 -2.57 -15.02 -9.97
C HIS A 101 -3.07 -16.43 -9.64
N TYR A 102 -3.42 -16.62 -8.37
CA TYR A 102 -3.98 -17.86 -7.84
C TYR A 102 -5.22 -17.53 -7.02
N LEU A 103 -6.29 -18.30 -7.19
CA LEU A 103 -7.53 -18.16 -6.41
C LEU A 103 -8.23 -19.51 -6.29
N SER A 104 -9.19 -19.62 -5.37
CA SER A 104 -10.12 -20.75 -5.28
C SER A 104 -11.55 -20.30 -5.55
N ALA A 105 -12.33 -21.12 -6.24
CA ALA A 105 -13.79 -20.98 -6.33
C ALA A 105 -14.44 -22.31 -6.72
N SER A 106 -15.62 -22.61 -6.17
CA SER A 106 -16.43 -23.76 -6.59
C SER A 106 -15.67 -25.10 -6.53
N ASN A 107 -14.92 -25.37 -5.45
CA ASN A 107 -14.05 -26.55 -5.27
C ASN A 107 -12.87 -26.66 -6.26
N TYR A 108 -12.47 -25.58 -6.93
CA TYR A 108 -11.33 -25.59 -7.82
C TYR A 108 -10.35 -24.46 -7.51
N TYR A 109 -9.08 -24.77 -7.71
CA TYR A 109 -8.00 -23.81 -7.83
C TYR A 109 -7.94 -23.29 -9.26
N TYR A 110 -7.85 -21.96 -9.40
CA TYR A 110 -7.64 -21.28 -10.66
C TYR A 110 -6.27 -20.63 -10.66
N ILE A 111 -5.56 -20.83 -11.76
CA ILE A 111 -4.21 -20.30 -11.98
C ILE A 111 -4.24 -19.49 -13.25
N ILE A 112 -4.10 -18.17 -13.13
CA ILE A 112 -4.24 -17.25 -14.26
C ILE A 112 -2.86 -16.97 -14.83
N TYR A 113 -2.72 -17.20 -16.14
CA TYR A 113 -1.53 -16.84 -16.92
C TYR A 113 -1.92 -15.68 -17.84
N GLN A 114 -1.89 -14.45 -17.32
CA GLN A 114 -2.35 -13.24 -18.02
C GLN A 114 -1.63 -13.02 -19.35
N SER A 115 -0.30 -13.20 -19.37
CA SER A 115 0.51 -13.02 -20.59
C SER A 115 0.16 -14.00 -21.70
N ARG A 116 -0.21 -15.24 -21.33
CA ARG A 116 -0.68 -16.29 -22.26
C ARG A 116 -2.16 -16.12 -22.61
N GLY A 117 -2.91 -15.34 -21.82
CA GLY A 117 -4.35 -15.17 -21.99
C GLY A 117 -5.14 -16.45 -21.73
N VAL A 118 -4.66 -17.28 -20.80
CA VAL A 118 -5.31 -18.54 -20.39
C VAL A 118 -5.40 -18.62 -18.88
N TYR A 119 -6.28 -19.48 -18.38
CA TYR A 119 -6.27 -19.90 -16.99
C TYR A 119 -6.39 -21.42 -16.90
N ARG A 120 -5.72 -21.99 -15.91
CA ARG A 120 -5.84 -23.40 -15.54
C ARG A 120 -6.82 -23.53 -14.39
N ARG A 121 -7.61 -24.60 -14.39
CA ARG A 121 -8.47 -25.03 -13.30
C ARG A 121 -8.03 -26.42 -12.86
N THR A 122 -7.93 -26.69 -11.57
CA THR A 122 -7.58 -28.02 -11.02
C THR A 122 -8.21 -28.19 -9.63
N LYS A 123 -8.50 -29.43 -9.22
CA LYS A 123 -8.97 -29.73 -7.86
C LYS A 123 -7.86 -29.81 -6.83
N ASN A 124 -6.61 -29.96 -7.26
CA ASN A 124 -5.47 -30.10 -6.35
C ASN A 124 -4.17 -29.62 -7.01
N MET A 125 -3.55 -28.60 -6.42
CA MET A 125 -2.35 -27.97 -6.98
C MET A 125 -1.07 -28.81 -6.82
N ASN A 126 -1.07 -29.86 -5.99
CA ASN A 126 0.08 -30.74 -5.76
C ASN A 126 0.20 -31.84 -6.82
N ASN A 127 -0.92 -32.43 -7.25
CA ASN A 127 -0.94 -33.52 -8.23
C ASN A 127 -1.62 -33.14 -9.57
N ASN A 128 -2.15 -31.92 -9.70
CA ASN A 128 -2.88 -31.42 -10.88
C ASN A 128 -4.07 -32.31 -11.26
N GLU A 129 -4.81 -32.76 -10.25
CA GLU A 129 -6.02 -33.57 -10.40
C GLU A 129 -7.15 -32.79 -11.09
N ASP A 130 -7.90 -33.48 -11.94
CA ASP A 130 -9.08 -32.96 -12.65
C ASP A 130 -8.81 -31.58 -13.29
N SER A 131 -7.71 -31.52 -14.04
CA SER A 131 -7.18 -30.25 -14.55
C SER A 131 -7.56 -29.99 -16.00
N ASP A 132 -7.99 -28.76 -16.27
CA ASP A 132 -8.24 -28.23 -17.61
C ASP A 132 -7.55 -26.87 -17.79
N GLU A 133 -7.23 -26.51 -19.03
CA GLU A 133 -6.81 -25.15 -19.40
C GLU A 133 -7.85 -24.52 -20.33
N PHE A 134 -8.17 -23.26 -20.07
CA PHE A 134 -9.19 -22.52 -20.80
C PHE A 134 -8.67 -21.15 -21.22
N ASN A 135 -9.23 -20.62 -22.30
CA ASN A 135 -8.97 -19.25 -22.72
C ASN A 135 -9.56 -18.26 -21.72
N LEU A 136 -8.77 -17.25 -21.36
CA LEU A 136 -9.22 -16.11 -20.58
C LEU A 136 -9.91 -15.11 -21.53
N SER A 137 -11.21 -14.86 -21.32
CA SER A 137 -11.95 -13.89 -22.15
C SER A 137 -11.26 -12.51 -22.12
N ALA A 138 -11.37 -11.76 -23.23
CA ALA A 138 -10.71 -10.47 -23.40
C ALA A 138 -11.07 -9.48 -22.27
N ASP A 139 -12.31 -9.53 -21.78
CA ASP A 139 -12.79 -8.67 -20.70
C ASP A 139 -12.08 -8.92 -19.36
N TYR A 140 -11.49 -10.09 -19.19
CA TYR A 140 -10.81 -10.50 -17.96
C TYR A 140 -9.29 -10.34 -18.04
N LYS A 141 -8.69 -10.04 -19.19
CA LYS A 141 -7.21 -10.01 -19.33
C LYS A 141 -6.53 -8.87 -18.57
N ASN A 142 -7.25 -7.78 -18.31
CA ASN A 142 -6.69 -6.54 -17.74
C ASN A 142 -6.98 -6.39 -16.23
N GLY A 143 -7.20 -7.50 -15.52
CA GLY A 143 -7.36 -7.47 -14.06
C GLY A 143 -6.05 -7.13 -13.35
N LEU A 144 -6.14 -6.30 -12.31
CA LEU A 144 -5.02 -5.95 -11.43
C LEU A 144 -4.77 -7.02 -10.37
N TYR A 145 -5.85 -7.64 -9.90
CA TYR A 145 -5.92 -8.72 -8.90
C TYR A 145 -7.10 -9.62 -9.24
N TYR A 146 -7.01 -10.90 -8.89
CA TYR A 146 -8.09 -11.89 -9.03
C TYR A 146 -8.17 -12.68 -7.73
N PHE A 147 -9.38 -13.00 -7.32
CA PHE A 147 -9.65 -13.73 -6.08
C PHE A 147 -10.99 -14.46 -6.20
N GLY A 148 -11.30 -15.38 -5.29
CA GLY A 148 -12.59 -16.04 -5.25
C GLY A 148 -13.19 -16.01 -3.85
N MET A 149 -14.51 -16.18 -3.79
CA MET A 149 -15.33 -16.19 -2.58
C MET A 149 -16.71 -16.77 -2.92
N GLU A 150 -17.32 -17.54 -2.02
CA GLU A 150 -18.68 -18.12 -2.15
C GLU A 150 -18.93 -18.81 -3.52
N GLY A 151 -17.92 -19.50 -4.04
CA GLY A 151 -18.01 -20.15 -5.36
C GLY A 151 -17.90 -19.23 -6.58
N TYR A 152 -17.78 -17.91 -6.39
CA TYR A 152 -17.60 -16.93 -7.47
C TYR A 152 -16.14 -16.53 -7.65
N CYS A 153 -15.84 -16.07 -8.86
CA CYS A 153 -14.57 -15.45 -9.21
C CYS A 153 -14.73 -13.92 -9.24
N TYR A 154 -13.75 -13.23 -8.69
CA TYR A 154 -13.68 -11.78 -8.65
C TYR A 154 -12.39 -11.26 -9.27
N PHE A 155 -12.42 -10.02 -9.75
CA PHE A 155 -11.22 -9.33 -10.18
C PHE A 155 -11.34 -7.81 -10.04
N VAL A 156 -10.21 -7.16 -9.77
CA VAL A 156 -10.10 -5.70 -9.66
C VAL A 156 -9.65 -5.13 -11.00
N LYS A 157 -10.28 -4.05 -11.49
CA LYS A 157 -9.81 -3.32 -12.69
C LYS A 157 -9.21 -1.96 -12.34
N PRO A 158 -8.41 -1.37 -13.26
CA PRO A 158 -7.90 -0.02 -13.09
C PRO A 158 -8.98 1.00 -12.74
N HIS A 159 -8.58 1.99 -11.94
CA HIS A 159 -9.42 3.12 -11.55
C HIS A 159 -10.05 3.79 -12.78
N LYS A 160 -11.37 3.99 -12.75
CA LYS A 160 -12.14 4.70 -13.78
C LYS A 160 -12.75 5.98 -13.20
N LYS A 161 -13.58 6.67 -13.98
CA LYS A 161 -14.25 7.93 -13.61
C LYS A 161 -14.94 7.90 -12.22
N TRP A 162 -15.41 6.73 -11.79
CA TRP A 162 -16.21 6.54 -10.58
C TRP A 162 -15.48 5.82 -9.43
N GLY A 163 -14.15 5.72 -9.48
CA GLY A 163 -13.37 5.02 -8.44
C GLY A 163 -12.88 3.63 -8.87
N ILE A 164 -12.40 2.88 -7.88
CA ILE A 164 -11.96 1.49 -8.05
C ILE A 164 -13.18 0.58 -7.90
N HIS A 165 -13.32 -0.35 -8.84
CA HIS A 165 -14.33 -1.39 -8.79
C HIS A 165 -13.69 -2.76 -8.79
N TYR A 166 -14.35 -3.69 -8.12
CA TYR A 166 -14.18 -5.11 -8.32
C TYR A 166 -15.41 -5.68 -9.01
N TYR A 167 -15.20 -6.79 -9.70
CA TYR A 167 -16.17 -7.39 -10.58
C TYR A 167 -16.33 -8.85 -10.23
N GLN A 168 -17.57 -9.32 -10.17
CA GLN A 168 -17.91 -10.72 -9.90
C GLN A 168 -18.32 -11.42 -11.19
N CYS A 169 -17.92 -12.67 -11.34
CA CYS A 169 -18.31 -13.55 -12.42
C CYS A 169 -18.39 -15.01 -11.92
N SER A 170 -19.25 -15.82 -12.52
CA SER A 170 -19.38 -17.24 -12.18
C SER A 170 -18.18 -18.06 -12.68
N ASN A 171 -17.57 -17.61 -13.78
CA ASN A 171 -16.34 -18.15 -14.33
C ASN A 171 -15.73 -17.13 -15.32
N PHE A 172 -14.48 -17.36 -15.72
CA PHE A 172 -13.78 -16.48 -16.66
C PHE A 172 -14.08 -16.76 -18.16
N LYS A 173 -15.16 -17.49 -18.47
CA LYS A 173 -15.61 -17.77 -19.85
C LYS A 173 -16.83 -16.94 -20.24
N GLU A 174 -17.79 -16.80 -19.34
CA GLU A 174 -19.06 -16.13 -19.59
C GLU A 174 -18.98 -14.61 -19.39
N ASN A 175 -19.89 -13.85 -19.99
CA ASN A 175 -19.87 -12.37 -19.97
C ASN A 175 -20.81 -11.74 -18.93
N GLN A 176 -21.31 -12.51 -17.94
CA GLN A 176 -22.13 -11.95 -16.88
C GLN A 176 -21.23 -11.40 -15.77
N ILE A 177 -21.20 -10.07 -15.66
CA ILE A 177 -20.31 -9.38 -14.75
C ILE A 177 -21.11 -8.41 -13.89
N LEU A 178 -21.17 -8.66 -12.58
CA LEU A 178 -21.62 -7.67 -11.60
C LEU A 178 -20.44 -6.79 -11.20
N SER A 179 -20.70 -5.53 -10.90
CA SER A 179 -19.68 -4.53 -10.57
C SER A 179 -19.99 -3.87 -9.24
N TYR A 180 -18.99 -3.80 -8.38
CA TYR A 180 -19.08 -3.26 -7.02
C TYR A 180 -17.98 -2.23 -6.79
N SER A 181 -18.29 -1.14 -6.10
CA SER A 181 -17.30 -0.12 -5.72
C SER A 181 -16.63 -0.52 -4.41
N PHE A 182 -15.33 -0.28 -4.25
CA PHE A 182 -14.70 -0.41 -2.94
C PHE A 182 -15.07 0.74 -2.00
N HIS A 183 -15.32 0.44 -0.73
CA HIS A 183 -15.40 1.45 0.31
C HIS A 183 -14.04 2.18 0.48
N PRO A 184 -14.00 3.51 0.71
CA PRO A 184 -12.73 4.24 0.86
C PRO A 184 -11.78 3.69 1.93
N SER A 185 -12.30 3.20 3.05
CA SER A 185 -11.48 2.56 4.10
C SER A 185 -10.83 1.25 3.66
N VAL A 186 -11.39 0.54 2.67
CA VAL A 186 -10.73 -0.62 2.05
C VAL A 186 -9.66 -0.13 1.09
N ILE A 187 -9.98 0.89 0.28
CA ILE A 187 -9.03 1.50 -0.67
C ILE A 187 -7.77 1.99 0.06
N ASN A 188 -7.92 2.63 1.22
CA ASN A 188 -6.80 3.13 2.03
C ASN A 188 -5.74 2.06 2.35
N PHE A 189 -6.12 0.77 2.40
CA PHE A 189 -5.23 -0.34 2.69
C PHE A 189 -4.47 -0.85 1.47
N LEU A 190 -4.88 -0.44 0.26
CA LEU A 190 -4.27 -0.87 -1.00
C LEU A 190 -3.01 -0.06 -1.35
N PRO A 191 -2.00 -0.66 -2.00
CA PRO A 191 -0.88 0.11 -2.54
C PRO A 191 -1.36 1.09 -3.62
N GLY A 192 -1.11 2.39 -3.41
CA GLY A 192 -1.62 3.48 -4.26
C GLY A 192 -3.00 4.00 -3.82
N GLY A 193 -3.62 3.37 -2.82
CA GLY A 193 -4.95 3.68 -2.34
C GLY A 193 -5.07 5.04 -1.66
N LEU A 194 -4.06 5.43 -0.87
CA LEU A 194 -4.04 6.76 -0.23
C LEU A 194 -4.03 7.87 -1.27
N ALA A 195 -3.41 7.67 -2.43
CA ALA A 195 -3.41 8.69 -3.46
C ALA A 195 -4.78 8.88 -4.14
N ILE A 196 -5.69 7.90 -4.00
CA ILE A 196 -7.06 7.98 -4.49
C ILE A 196 -7.97 8.66 -3.46
N THR A 197 -7.78 8.40 -2.17
CA THR A 197 -8.65 8.91 -1.10
C THR A 197 -8.19 10.23 -0.49
N LYS A 198 -6.87 10.49 -0.47
CA LYS A 198 -6.25 11.71 0.07
C LYS A 198 -5.64 12.59 -1.02
N GLY A 199 -5.27 11.99 -2.15
CA GLY A 199 -4.59 12.67 -3.26
C GLY A 199 -3.11 12.28 -3.38
N PRO A 200 -2.48 12.51 -4.54
CA PRO A 200 -1.10 12.11 -4.79
C PRO A 200 -0.14 12.62 -3.73
N SER A 201 0.93 11.86 -3.45
CA SER A 201 1.98 12.36 -2.58
C SER A 201 2.74 13.51 -3.21
N PHE A 202 3.21 14.41 -2.36
CA PHE A 202 4.12 15.48 -2.75
C PHE A 202 5.32 15.53 -1.82
N CYS A 203 6.40 16.10 -2.34
CA CYS A 203 7.57 16.47 -1.57
C CYS A 203 7.96 17.89 -1.98
N ARG A 204 8.09 18.81 -1.02
CA ARG A 204 8.40 20.21 -1.32
C ARG A 204 9.23 20.86 -0.24
N TRP A 205 10.00 21.86 -0.63
CA TRP A 205 10.55 22.83 0.31
C TRP A 205 9.46 23.83 0.69
N GLU A 206 9.30 24.06 1.98
CA GLU A 206 8.37 25.04 2.54
C GLU A 206 9.18 26.08 3.32
N CYS A 207 8.98 27.36 3.01
CA CYS A 207 9.63 28.44 3.74
C CYS A 207 9.01 28.51 5.14
N ILE A 208 9.79 28.17 6.16
CA ILE A 208 9.32 28.17 7.55
C ILE A 208 9.63 29.49 8.24
N LYS A 209 10.59 30.27 7.73
CA LYS A 209 10.97 31.56 8.29
C LYS A 209 11.74 32.39 7.25
N ASN A 210 11.56 33.71 7.30
CA ASN A 210 12.44 34.64 6.61
C ASN A 210 13.01 35.66 7.61
N ILE A 211 14.16 36.23 7.27
CA ILE A 211 14.87 37.22 8.07
C ILE A 211 15.40 38.27 7.10
N CYS A 212 14.99 39.52 7.24
CA CYS A 212 15.42 40.60 6.37
C CYS A 212 16.10 41.72 7.15
N ASN A 213 17.19 42.24 6.60
CA ASN A 213 17.83 43.45 7.07
C ASN A 213 17.35 44.63 6.23
N HIS A 214 16.37 45.38 6.75
CA HIS A 214 15.86 46.58 6.08
C HIS A 214 16.67 47.85 6.39
N SER A 215 17.76 47.73 7.16
CA SER A 215 18.62 48.87 7.52
C SER A 215 19.76 49.06 6.51
N ASP A 216 20.43 50.21 6.62
CA ASP A 216 21.62 50.54 5.83
C ASP A 216 22.93 50.02 6.47
N ASN A 217 22.84 49.33 7.61
CA ASN A 217 23.99 48.79 8.33
C ASN A 217 24.02 47.27 8.26
N VAL A 218 25.21 46.68 8.36
CA VAL A 218 25.36 45.23 8.51
C VAL A 218 24.81 44.79 9.86
N ILE A 219 23.95 43.78 9.87
CA ILE A 219 23.37 43.23 11.10
C ILE A 219 23.91 41.82 11.30
N THR A 220 24.40 41.53 12.50
CA THR A 220 24.63 40.14 12.94
C THR A 220 23.42 39.68 13.71
N TRP A 221 22.87 38.55 13.29
CA TRP A 221 21.67 37.96 13.84
C TRP A 221 22.01 36.60 14.42
N THR A 222 21.57 36.35 15.65
CA THR A 222 21.62 35.05 16.30
C THR A 222 20.31 34.86 17.02
N LYS A 223 19.45 33.96 16.53
CA LYS A 223 18.23 33.59 17.27
C LYS A 223 18.00 32.09 17.19
N GLN A 224 17.30 31.62 18.21
CA GLN A 224 16.67 30.32 18.16
C GLN A 224 15.57 30.31 17.09
N ASN A 225 15.57 29.23 16.33
CA ASN A 225 14.56 28.86 15.38
C ASN A 225 13.91 27.57 15.88
N THR A 226 12.61 27.61 16.10
CA THR A 226 11.82 26.43 16.44
C THR A 226 11.29 25.83 15.14
N MET A 227 11.58 24.56 14.91
CA MET A 227 11.11 23.80 13.75
C MET A 227 10.36 22.56 14.19
N ARG A 228 9.25 22.30 13.51
CA ARG A 228 8.46 21.08 13.72
C ARG A 228 9.10 19.93 12.95
N VAL A 229 9.43 18.82 13.61
CA VAL A 229 10.04 17.62 13.01
C VAL A 229 9.25 16.39 13.43
N GLY A 230 8.99 15.49 12.49
CA GLY A 230 8.27 14.23 12.73
C GLY A 230 6.94 14.11 11.99
N TYR A 231 6.16 13.10 12.37
CA TYR A 231 4.94 12.67 11.72
C TYR A 231 3.67 13.21 12.40
N GLU A 232 2.75 13.73 11.60
CA GLU A 232 1.49 14.31 12.07
C GLU A 232 0.41 13.23 12.15
N LYS A 233 0.48 12.37 13.18
CA LYS A 233 -0.44 11.22 13.35
C LYS A 233 -1.91 11.65 13.29
N GLU A 234 -2.26 12.79 13.90
CA GLU A 234 -3.63 13.31 13.93
C GLU A 234 -4.22 13.55 12.53
N LYS A 235 -3.42 14.04 11.57
CA LYS A 235 -3.87 14.28 10.19
C LYS A 235 -4.20 12.98 9.46
N MET A 236 -3.61 11.88 9.90
CA MET A 236 -3.74 10.56 9.28
C MET A 236 -4.71 9.63 10.03
N SER A 237 -5.16 10.02 11.23
CA SER A 237 -6.09 9.25 12.08
C SER A 237 -7.38 8.84 11.37
N SER A 238 -7.89 9.68 10.46
CA SER A 238 -9.10 9.40 9.67
C SER A 238 -8.99 8.16 8.77
N ILE A 239 -7.77 7.69 8.47
CA ILE A 239 -7.54 6.50 7.65
C ILE A 239 -7.97 5.23 8.40
N GLU A 240 -7.78 5.20 9.71
CA GLU A 240 -8.02 4.04 10.57
C GLU A 240 -9.45 4.00 11.14
N HIS A 241 -10.29 5.01 10.90
CA HIS A 241 -11.55 5.20 11.62
C HIS A 241 -12.52 4.00 11.60
N LYS A 242 -12.51 3.19 10.53
CA LYS A 242 -13.34 1.97 10.43
C LYS A 242 -12.58 0.67 10.74
N TRP A 243 -11.28 0.76 11.01
CA TRP A 243 -10.43 -0.41 11.21
C TRP A 243 -10.42 -0.82 12.67
N THR A 244 -10.68 -2.10 12.93
CA THR A 244 -10.34 -2.74 14.20
C THR A 244 -8.96 -3.36 14.04
N ILE A 245 -7.97 -2.85 14.76
CA ILE A 245 -6.56 -3.21 14.57
C ILE A 245 -6.14 -4.16 15.71
N ALA A 246 -5.67 -5.35 15.35
CA ALA A 246 -5.12 -6.35 16.26
C ALA A 246 -3.70 -6.72 15.79
N LEU A 247 -2.73 -5.89 16.18
CA LEU A 247 -1.34 -6.03 15.76
C LEU A 247 -0.47 -6.64 16.86
N ASP A 248 0.71 -7.14 16.50
CA ASP A 248 1.73 -7.49 17.48
C ASP A 248 2.43 -6.24 18.04
N ASP A 249 3.09 -6.36 19.21
CA ASP A 249 3.78 -5.26 19.90
C ASP A 249 4.76 -4.50 18.99
N SER A 250 5.36 -5.20 18.02
CA SER A 250 6.37 -4.60 17.12
C SER A 250 5.72 -3.61 16.14
N MET A 251 4.55 -3.95 15.60
CA MET A 251 3.81 -3.10 14.67
C MET A 251 3.03 -2.00 15.37
N GLU A 252 2.57 -2.21 16.60
CA GLU A 252 1.87 -1.20 17.40
C GLU A 252 2.74 0.04 17.69
N SER A 253 4.05 -0.15 17.91
CA SER A 253 4.97 0.93 18.28
C SER A 253 5.09 2.06 17.23
N ILE A 254 5.10 1.69 15.94
CA ILE A 254 5.26 2.63 14.81
C ILE A 254 3.89 3.06 14.26
N GLY A 255 2.88 2.20 14.39
CA GLY A 255 1.52 2.42 13.87
C GLY A 255 1.37 2.01 12.40
N LEU A 256 0.25 1.36 12.07
CA LEU A 256 -0.02 0.87 10.72
C LEU A 256 -0.10 2.00 9.67
N THR A 257 -0.74 3.12 10.01
CA THR A 257 -0.82 4.29 9.13
C THR A 257 0.54 4.82 8.71
N THR A 258 1.54 4.78 9.60
CA THR A 258 2.93 5.12 9.30
C THR A 258 3.48 4.22 8.20
N PHE A 259 3.32 2.90 8.34
CA PHE A 259 3.79 1.93 7.35
C PHE A 259 3.10 2.10 5.99
N ILE A 260 1.79 2.34 5.99
CA ILE A 260 1.03 2.62 4.77
C ILE A 260 1.51 3.93 4.12
N ALA A 261 1.75 4.99 4.89
CA ALA A 261 2.24 6.27 4.39
C ALA A 261 3.65 6.13 3.78
N LYS A 262 4.57 5.45 4.48
CA LYS A 262 5.91 5.11 3.96
C LYS A 262 5.82 4.37 2.63
N ALA A 263 4.99 3.34 2.58
CA ALA A 263 4.75 2.57 1.37
C ALA A 263 4.17 3.45 0.25
N GLN A 264 3.25 4.37 0.54
CA GLN A 264 2.71 5.30 -0.47
C GLN A 264 3.79 6.24 -1.03
N PHE A 265 4.67 6.79 -0.18
CA PHE A 265 5.73 7.69 -0.61
C PHE A 265 6.78 7.02 -1.51
N SER A 266 7.06 5.73 -1.28
CA SER A 266 8.00 4.95 -2.09
C SER A 266 7.45 4.57 -3.47
N LEU A 267 6.14 4.66 -3.69
CA LEU A 267 5.56 4.32 -4.99
C LEU A 267 5.99 5.29 -6.10
N LYS A 268 5.85 4.81 -7.35
CA LYS A 268 5.99 5.64 -8.54
C LYS A 268 4.89 6.67 -8.64
N THR A 269 5.18 7.77 -9.33
CA THR A 269 4.20 8.86 -9.60
C THR A 269 2.96 8.38 -10.34
N GLU A 270 3.07 7.34 -11.18
CA GLU A 270 1.92 6.70 -11.85
C GLU A 270 0.90 6.11 -10.84
N TYR A 271 1.33 5.77 -9.64
CA TYR A 271 0.51 5.28 -8.51
C TYR A 271 0.35 6.33 -7.40
N GLY A 272 0.62 7.60 -7.73
CA GLY A 272 0.49 8.73 -6.82
C GLY A 272 1.51 8.72 -5.67
N GLY A 273 2.64 8.03 -5.84
CA GLY A 273 3.79 8.13 -4.94
C GLY A 273 4.80 9.20 -5.41
N SER A 274 5.87 9.37 -4.62
CA SER A 274 6.93 10.34 -4.89
C SER A 274 8.28 9.69 -5.22
N SER A 275 8.35 8.35 -5.16
CA SER A 275 9.56 7.54 -5.36
C SER A 275 10.71 7.98 -4.46
N VAL A 276 10.40 8.23 -3.18
CA VAL A 276 11.38 8.65 -2.18
C VAL A 276 11.47 7.64 -1.06
N ASN A 277 12.68 7.40 -0.58
CA ASN A 277 12.93 6.59 0.60
C ASN A 277 12.88 7.50 1.82
N THR A 278 12.08 7.09 2.81
CA THR A 278 11.84 7.84 4.06
C THR A 278 12.31 7.08 5.30
N ASP A 279 13.13 6.04 5.13
CA ASP A 279 13.61 5.16 6.22
C ASP A 279 14.53 5.90 7.18
N ARG A 280 15.17 6.98 6.73
CA ARG A 280 16.04 7.85 7.53
C ARG A 280 15.31 9.00 8.23
N GLU A 281 14.01 9.16 7.97
CA GLU A 281 13.23 10.22 8.61
C GLU A 281 12.67 9.76 9.95
N ASN A 282 12.38 10.73 10.82
CA ASN A 282 11.70 10.49 12.07
C ASN A 282 10.18 10.35 11.82
N TRP A 283 9.63 9.19 12.16
CA TRP A 283 8.20 8.89 12.04
C TRP A 283 7.45 8.86 13.38
N ASP A 284 8.13 9.26 14.45
CA ASP A 284 7.48 9.54 15.73
C ASP A 284 6.58 10.76 15.62
N GLN A 285 5.72 10.95 16.63
CA GLN A 285 4.83 12.09 16.69
C GLN A 285 5.62 13.40 16.52
N ALA A 286 5.09 14.31 15.69
CA ALA A 286 5.73 15.58 15.41
C ALA A 286 5.98 16.38 16.69
N THR A 287 7.21 16.85 16.86
CA THR A 287 7.67 17.67 18.00
C THR A 287 8.34 18.94 17.49
N GLU A 288 8.46 19.93 18.37
CA GLU A 288 9.21 21.15 18.09
C GLU A 288 10.67 20.97 18.54
N VAL A 289 11.61 21.27 17.66
CA VAL A 289 13.05 21.22 17.89
C VAL A 289 13.62 22.62 17.73
N GLU A 290 14.49 23.03 18.65
CA GLU A 290 15.17 24.32 18.58
C GLU A 290 16.54 24.18 17.91
N GLU A 291 16.82 25.07 16.97
CA GLU A 291 18.13 25.22 16.34
C GLU A 291 18.55 26.68 16.42
N THR A 292 19.80 26.95 16.82
CA THR A 292 20.34 28.30 16.83
C THR A 292 20.95 28.61 15.48
N ILE A 293 20.42 29.61 14.79
CA ILE A 293 20.94 30.07 13.51
C ILE A 293 21.67 31.40 13.75
N ALA A 294 22.92 31.48 13.28
CA ALA A 294 23.72 32.70 13.31
C ALA A 294 24.04 33.11 11.86
N ALA A 295 23.77 34.37 11.51
CA ALA A 295 24.01 34.91 10.19
C ALA A 295 24.36 36.40 10.24
N THR A 296 25.15 36.86 9.27
CA THR A 296 25.46 38.28 9.08
C THR A 296 24.79 38.74 7.79
N LEU A 297 23.89 39.71 7.89
CA LEU A 297 23.08 40.24 6.79
C LEU A 297 23.62 41.59 6.33
N GLN A 298 23.88 41.70 5.03
CA GLN A 298 24.16 42.98 4.40
C GLN A 298 22.91 43.87 4.39
N PRO A 299 23.06 45.19 4.21
CA PRO A 299 21.94 46.09 3.99
C PRO A 299 21.02 45.58 2.88
N GLN A 300 19.71 45.63 3.12
CA GLN A 300 18.65 45.19 2.19
C GLN A 300 18.67 43.70 1.82
N GLN A 301 19.42 42.85 2.55
CA GLN A 301 19.47 41.41 2.31
C GLN A 301 18.39 40.66 3.11
N CYS A 302 17.79 39.65 2.50
CA CYS A 302 16.93 38.67 3.17
C CYS A 302 17.57 37.28 3.15
N LEU A 303 17.24 36.48 4.16
CA LEU A 303 17.47 35.04 4.20
C LEU A 303 16.14 34.31 4.38
N TYR A 304 16.04 33.16 3.75
CA TYR A 304 14.87 32.29 3.76
C TYR A 304 15.30 30.91 4.26
N ILE A 305 14.66 30.46 5.33
CA ILE A 305 14.89 29.15 5.92
C ILE A 305 13.80 28.22 5.40
N TRP A 306 14.22 27.20 4.69
CA TRP A 306 13.36 26.20 4.06
C TRP A 306 13.45 24.89 4.80
N GLN A 307 12.32 24.21 4.97
CA GLN A 307 12.24 22.85 5.48
C GLN A 307 11.63 21.93 4.42
N TYR A 308 12.18 20.74 4.26
CA TYR A 308 11.61 19.74 3.38
C TYR A 308 10.40 19.05 4.05
N LYS A 309 9.28 18.96 3.35
CA LYS A 309 8.04 18.34 3.86
C LYS A 309 7.47 17.36 2.85
N LEU A 310 6.84 16.31 3.37
CA LEU A 310 6.11 15.33 2.60
C LEU A 310 4.64 15.35 3.00
N GLY A 311 3.77 15.11 2.03
CA GLY A 311 2.34 15.17 2.22
C GLY A 311 1.55 14.37 1.21
N LEU A 312 0.25 14.23 1.46
CA LEU A 312 -0.72 13.56 0.59
C LEU A 312 -1.80 14.57 0.23
N GLY A 313 -2.06 14.74 -1.08
CA GLY A 313 -2.97 15.76 -1.58
C GLY A 313 -2.51 17.16 -1.18
N SER A 314 -3.26 17.82 -0.31
CA SER A 314 -2.93 19.15 0.24
C SER A 314 -2.35 19.11 1.65
N GLU A 315 -2.32 17.94 2.30
CA GLU A 315 -1.95 17.82 3.70
C GLU A 315 -0.48 17.42 3.86
N SER A 316 0.31 18.26 4.53
CA SER A 316 1.66 17.88 4.99
C SER A 316 1.55 16.95 6.18
N VAL A 317 2.12 15.75 6.07
CA VAL A 317 2.04 14.68 7.07
C VAL A 317 3.38 14.35 7.71
N LEU A 318 4.50 14.66 7.05
CA LEU A 318 5.85 14.42 7.58
C LEU A 318 6.69 15.67 7.40
N HIS A 319 7.27 16.13 8.51
CA HIS A 319 8.19 17.24 8.58
C HIS A 319 9.62 16.70 8.70
N CYS A 320 10.40 16.80 7.63
CA CYS A 320 11.76 16.27 7.63
C CYS A 320 12.70 17.14 8.47
N HIS A 321 13.79 16.52 8.91
CA HIS A 321 14.89 17.22 9.57
C HIS A 321 15.74 18.07 8.61
N TYR A 322 15.59 17.90 7.29
CA TYR A 322 16.34 18.66 6.30
C TYR A 322 15.89 20.12 6.23
N THR A 323 16.82 21.01 6.55
CA THR A 323 16.69 22.46 6.39
C THR A 323 17.75 22.99 5.43
N THR A 324 17.47 24.14 4.81
CA THR A 324 18.47 24.89 4.05
C THR A 324 18.15 26.37 4.08
N ILE A 325 19.17 27.20 3.92
CA ILE A 325 19.04 28.66 3.92
C ILE A 325 19.41 29.18 2.53
N THR A 326 18.59 30.09 1.99
CA THR A 326 18.84 30.81 0.73
C THR A 326 18.70 32.31 0.95
N ASP A 327 19.22 33.11 0.04
CA ASP A 327 19.10 34.57 0.01
C ASP A 327 17.95 35.07 -0.89
N GLU A 328 17.36 34.18 -1.69
CA GLU A 328 16.21 34.46 -2.54
C GLU A 328 14.91 33.80 -2.02
N PRO A 329 13.73 34.39 -2.29
CA PRO A 329 12.42 33.81 -1.96
C PRO A 329 12.02 32.64 -2.88
N ILE A 330 13.00 31.93 -3.44
CA ILE A 330 12.80 30.82 -4.37
C ILE A 330 13.11 29.51 -3.64
N PRO A 331 12.18 28.54 -3.65
CA PRO A 331 12.43 27.25 -3.02
C PRO A 331 13.65 26.54 -3.63
N PRO A 332 14.48 25.88 -2.82
CA PRO A 332 15.59 25.07 -3.30
C PRO A 332 15.13 23.98 -4.29
N THR A 333 15.97 23.66 -5.27
CA THR A 333 15.66 22.63 -6.27
C THR A 333 16.19 21.24 -5.88
N ARG A 334 17.21 21.18 -5.02
CA ARG A 334 17.81 19.92 -4.55
C ARG A 334 16.78 19.13 -3.75
N LYS A 335 16.57 17.86 -4.10
CA LYS A 335 15.80 16.91 -3.29
C LYS A 335 16.74 16.22 -2.29
N PRO A 336 16.50 16.34 -0.97
CA PRO A 336 17.41 15.76 0.02
C PRO A 336 17.19 14.25 0.22
N LEU A 337 15.98 13.75 -0.05
CA LEU A 337 15.66 12.32 0.09
C LEU A 337 16.16 11.50 -1.11
N PRO A 338 16.72 10.31 -0.87
CA PRO A 338 17.11 9.40 -1.93
C PRO A 338 15.87 8.80 -2.63
N SER A 339 16.05 8.42 -3.89
CA SER A 339 15.02 7.70 -4.64
C SER A 339 14.97 6.23 -4.26
N THR A 340 13.77 5.64 -4.35
CA THR A 340 13.50 4.20 -4.14
C THR A 340 13.61 3.38 -5.40
#